data_AF-A0A0A2M0F9-F1
#
_entry.id   AF-A0A0A2M0F9-F1
#
_cell.length_a   1.000
_cell.length_b   1.000
_cell.length_c   1.000
_cell.angle_alpha   90.00
_cell.angle_beta   90.00
_cell.angle_gamma   90.00
#
_symmetry.space_group_name_H-M   'P 1'
#
loop_
_entity.id
_entity.type
_entity.pdbx_description
1 polymer ?
#
loop_
_entity_poly.entity_id
_entity_poly.type
_entity_poly.pdbx_seq_one_letter_code
_entity_poly.pdbx_strand_id
1 'polypeptide(L)'
;MSFKYKELEKQLENSCNQLHKDFYQKFNNEKYLSAGGSKLETFINELQKEFENTAVSFLANHKLEKDGEAKKRVFSITKLYAKKCIEDFSKV
;
A
#
# COMPACT_ATOMS: atom_id res chain seq x y z
N MET A 1 6.71 26.30 -0.85
CA MET A 1 6.30 25.52 -2.04
C MET A 1 5.49 24.33 -1.57
N SER A 2 4.21 24.22 -1.92
CA SER A 2 3.39 23.05 -1.57
C SER A 2 3.83 21.86 -2.40
N PHE A 3 4.76 21.07 -1.89
CA PHE A 3 5.12 19.78 -2.45
C PHE A 3 3.85 18.92 -2.53
N LYS A 4 3.38 18.61 -3.74
CA LYS A 4 2.07 17.98 -3.95
C LYS A 4 2.19 16.47 -3.78
N TYR A 5 1.90 15.99 -2.57
CA TYR A 5 1.79 14.55 -2.27
C TYR A 5 0.61 13.84 -2.97
N LYS A 6 -0.21 14.56 -3.73
CA LYS A 6 -1.33 13.99 -4.51
C LYS A 6 -0.88 12.86 -5.44
N GLU A 7 0.33 12.94 -5.97
CA GLU A 7 0.87 11.87 -6.82
C GLU A 7 1.19 10.61 -6.02
N LEU A 8 1.80 10.76 -4.84
CA LEU A 8 2.01 9.66 -3.91
C LEU A 8 0.67 9.01 -3.51
N GLU A 9 -0.32 9.82 -3.15
CA GLU A 9 -1.66 9.33 -2.79
C GLU A 9 -2.28 8.49 -3.92
N LYS A 10 -2.17 8.95 -5.17
CA LYS A 10 -2.66 8.23 -6.35
C LYS A 10 -1.89 6.94 -6.60
N GLN A 11 -0.58 6.94 -6.41
CA GLN A 11 0.25 5.73 -6.52
C GLN A 11 -0.16 4.70 -5.47
N LEU A 12 -0.31 5.11 -4.20
CA LEU A 12 -0.73 4.24 -3.10
C LEU A 12 -2.14 3.66 -3.33
N GLU A 13 -3.08 4.47 -3.82
CA GLU A 13 -4.42 4.00 -4.16
C GLU A 13 -4.40 2.97 -5.30
N ASN A 14 -3.59 3.21 -6.34
CA ASN A 14 -3.47 2.26 -7.44
C ASN A 14 -2.82 0.95 -6.99
N SER A 15 -1.75 1.02 -6.18
CA SER A 15 -1.10 -0.15 -5.58
C SER A 15 -2.07 -0.98 -4.73
N CYS A 16 -2.88 -0.32 -3.90
CA CYS A 16 -3.93 -0.99 -3.12
C CYS A 16 -4.95 -1.73 -4.02
N ASN A 17 -5.47 -1.06 -5.04
CA ASN A 17 -6.44 -1.64 -5.97
C ASN A 17 -5.86 -2.81 -6.77
N GLN A 18 -4.59 -2.72 -7.19
CA GLN A 18 -3.91 -3.83 -7.85
C GLN A 18 -3.73 -5.02 -6.90
N LEU A 19 -3.28 -4.79 -5.67
CA LEU A 19 -3.14 -5.83 -4.66
C LEU A 19 -4.48 -6.51 -4.36
N HIS A 20 -5.56 -5.74 -4.22
CA HIS A 20 -6.91 -6.30 -4.09
C HIS A 20 -7.26 -7.19 -5.28
N LYS A 21 -7.10 -6.70 -6.51
CA LYS A 21 -7.40 -7.50 -7.72
C LYS A 21 -6.56 -8.76 -7.81
N ASP A 22 -5.27 -8.68 -7.52
CA ASP A 22 -4.36 -9.82 -7.56
C ASP A 22 -4.73 -10.87 -6.50
N PHE A 23 -5.04 -10.41 -5.29
CA PHE A 23 -5.59 -11.25 -4.22
C PHE A 23 -6.88 -11.92 -4.65
N TYR A 24 -7.86 -11.15 -5.12
CA TYR A 24 -9.13 -11.70 -5.60
C TYR A 24 -8.92 -12.71 -6.72
N GLN A 25 -8.05 -12.45 -7.70
CA GLN A 25 -7.76 -13.40 -8.77
C GLN A 25 -7.13 -14.69 -8.24
N LYS A 26 -6.16 -14.59 -7.32
CA LYS A 26 -5.55 -15.76 -6.66
C LYS A 26 -6.59 -16.56 -5.85
N PHE A 27 -7.47 -15.90 -5.13
CA PHE A 27 -8.46 -16.57 -4.28
C PHE A 27 -9.71 -17.05 -5.01
N ASN A 28 -10.08 -16.45 -6.13
CA ASN A 28 -11.22 -16.88 -6.94
C ASN A 28 -10.87 -18.12 -7.79
N ASN A 29 -9.58 -18.39 -8.01
CA ASN A 29 -9.12 -19.52 -8.82
C ASN A 29 -8.88 -20.81 -8.02
N GLU A 30 -8.76 -20.73 -6.70
CA GLU A 30 -8.31 -21.89 -5.93
C GLU A 30 -9.22 -22.27 -4.75
N LYS A 31 -9.37 -23.59 -4.61
CA LYS A 31 -9.88 -24.42 -3.50
C LYS A 31 -9.33 -24.08 -2.09
N TYR A 32 -8.86 -22.87 -1.81
CA TYR A 32 -8.24 -22.43 -0.55
C TYR A 32 -9.27 -21.96 0.49
N LEU A 33 -10.25 -22.82 0.76
CA LEU A 33 -11.37 -22.56 1.68
C LEU A 33 -11.06 -22.78 3.18
N SER A 34 -9.81 -23.07 3.57
CA SER A 34 -9.48 -23.40 4.98
C SER A 34 -8.41 -22.55 5.67
N ALA A 35 -8.13 -21.33 5.19
CA ALA A 35 -7.13 -20.46 5.83
C ALA A 35 -7.60 -19.00 5.95
N GLY A 36 -8.70 -18.74 6.64
CA GLY A 36 -9.26 -17.38 6.81
C GLY A 36 -8.30 -16.37 7.47
N GLY A 37 -7.41 -16.82 8.36
CA GLY A 37 -6.43 -15.94 9.02
C GLY A 37 -5.21 -15.60 8.15
N SER A 38 -4.65 -16.59 7.45
CA SER A 38 -3.40 -16.43 6.71
C SER A 38 -3.53 -15.55 5.47
N LYS A 39 -4.73 -15.38 4.91
CA LYS A 39 -4.97 -14.52 3.73
C LYS A 39 -4.79 -13.04 4.07
N LEU A 40 -5.42 -12.60 5.16
CA LEU A 40 -5.32 -11.20 5.59
C LEU A 40 -3.89 -10.86 5.99
N GLU A 41 -3.20 -11.75 6.71
CA GLU A 41 -1.80 -11.55 7.06
C GLU A 41 -0.88 -11.50 5.83
N THR A 42 -1.12 -12.36 4.84
CA THR A 42 -0.37 -12.32 3.57
C THR A 42 -0.64 -11.01 2.84
N PHE A 43 -1.90 -10.58 2.77
CA PHE A 43 -2.29 -9.31 2.15
C PHE A 43 -1.61 -8.12 2.84
N ILE A 44 -1.63 -8.08 4.17
CA ILE A 44 -0.99 -7.02 4.95
C ILE A 44 0.52 -7.00 4.68
N ASN A 45 1.18 -8.14 4.64
CA ASN A 45 2.61 -8.22 4.36
C ASN A 45 2.96 -7.74 2.94
N GLU A 46 2.22 -8.19 1.92
CA GLU A 46 2.45 -7.73 0.54
C GLU A 46 2.15 -6.23 0.40
N LEU A 47 1.07 -5.75 1.01
CA LEU A 47 0.70 -4.34 1.05
C LEU A 47 1.79 -3.48 1.70
N GLN A 48 2.29 -3.88 2.87
CA GLN A 48 3.36 -3.15 3.55
C GLN A 48 4.60 -3.03 2.67
N LYS A 49 5.01 -4.11 2.01
CA LYS A 49 6.17 -4.14 1.13
C LYS A 49 5.99 -3.25 -0.10
N GLU A 50 4.84 -3.34 -0.76
CA GLU A 50 4.50 -2.52 -1.94
C GLU A 50 4.46 -1.02 -1.58
N PHE A 51 3.87 -0.70 -0.44
CA PHE A 51 3.72 0.67 0.04
C PHE A 51 5.05 1.29 0.49
N GLU A 52 5.92 0.50 1.15
CA GLU A 52 7.27 0.92 1.47
C GLU A 52 8.08 1.18 0.19
N ASN A 53 8.01 0.29 -0.79
CA ASN A 53 8.69 0.47 -2.07
C ASN A 53 8.20 1.71 -2.83
N THR A 54 6.88 1.95 -2.82
CA THR A 54 6.26 3.16 -3.41
C THR A 54 6.76 4.41 -2.71
N ALA A 55 6.80 4.42 -1.37
CA ALA A 55 7.29 5.55 -0.57
C ALA A 55 8.77 5.84 -0.84
N VAL A 56 9.62 4.82 -0.85
CA VAL A 56 11.07 4.95 -1.12
C VAL A 56 11.30 5.45 -2.55
N SER A 57 10.61 4.88 -3.53
CA SER A 57 10.69 5.29 -4.93
C SER A 57 10.25 6.74 -5.13
N PHE A 58 9.18 7.15 -4.47
CA PHE A 58 8.71 8.53 -4.50
C PHE A 58 9.75 9.50 -3.89
N LEU A 59 10.33 9.14 -2.74
CA LEU A 59 11.39 9.94 -2.11
C LEU A 59 12.62 10.06 -3.03
N ALA A 60 13.03 8.98 -3.67
CA ALA A 60 14.17 8.96 -4.59
C ALA A 60 13.89 9.80 -5.86
N ASN A 61 12.73 9.61 -6.50
CA ASN A 61 12.33 10.33 -7.71
C ASN A 61 12.28 11.85 -7.50
N HIS A 62 11.90 12.29 -6.30
CA HIS A 62 11.84 13.69 -5.94
C HIS A 62 13.09 14.21 -5.22
N LYS A 63 14.14 13.39 -5.07
CA LYS A 63 15.39 13.73 -4.36
C LYS A 63 15.17 14.18 -2.90
N LEU A 64 14.13 13.63 -2.26
CA LEU A 64 13.72 13.93 -0.89
C LEU A 64 14.29 12.94 0.13
N GLU A 65 15.19 12.05 -0.28
CA GLU A 65 15.78 11.03 0.59
C GLU A 65 16.57 11.62 1.77
N LYS A 66 17.09 12.84 1.63
CA LYS A 66 17.80 13.56 2.70
C LYS A 66 16.89 14.50 3.50
N ASP A 67 15.64 14.67 3.07
CA ASP A 67 14.68 15.56 3.71
C ASP A 67 13.87 14.81 4.77
N GLY A 68 14.19 15.06 6.04
CA GLY A 68 13.57 14.38 7.17
C GLY A 68 12.08 14.69 7.34
N GLU A 69 11.65 15.91 6.99
CA GLU A 69 10.25 16.32 7.08
C GLU A 69 9.43 15.65 5.98
N ALA A 70 9.94 15.65 4.75
CA ALA A 70 9.30 15.00 3.62
C ALA A 70 9.22 13.49 3.84
N LYS A 71 10.28 12.85 4.35
CA LYS A 71 10.26 11.44 4.77
C LYS A 71 9.13 11.17 5.74
N LYS A 72 9.06 11.90 6.86
CA LYS A 72 7.98 11.75 7.85
C LYS A 72 6.61 11.87 7.19
N ARG A 73 6.42 12.86 6.33
CA ARG A 73 5.14 13.13 5.68
C ARG A 73 4.75 12.02 4.70
N VAL A 74 5.68 11.54 3.88
CA VAL A 74 5.48 10.39 2.99
C VAL A 74 5.08 9.16 3.79
N PHE A 75 5.86 8.78 4.82
CA PHE A 75 5.55 7.61 5.65
C PHE A 75 4.22 7.75 6.39
N SER A 76 3.86 8.94 6.87
CA SER A 76 2.55 9.19 7.49
C SER A 76 1.40 8.96 6.50
N ILE A 77 1.51 9.48 5.27
CA ILE A 77 0.51 9.28 4.21
C ILE A 77 0.40 7.80 3.85
N THR A 78 1.54 7.15 3.59
CA THR A 78 1.63 5.72 3.28
C THR A 78 0.95 4.87 4.34
N LYS A 79 1.22 5.13 5.63
CA LYS A 79 0.59 4.39 6.74
C LYS A 79 -0.93 4.59 6.80
N LEU A 80 -1.40 5.81 6.54
CA LEU A 80 -2.83 6.14 6.54
C LEU A 80 -3.57 5.40 5.42
N TYR A 81 -3.00 5.40 4.22
CA TYR A 81 -3.56 4.68 3.07
C TYR A 81 -3.47 3.16 3.25
N ALA A 82 -2.39 2.65 3.86
CA ALA A 82 -2.25 1.22 4.14
C ALA A 82 -3.37 0.74 5.06
N LYS A 83 -3.63 1.48 6.15
CA LYS A 83 -4.72 1.18 7.07
C LYS A 83 -6.07 1.19 6.35
N LYS A 84 -6.34 2.23 5.54
CA LYS A 84 -7.57 2.33 4.74
C LYS A 84 -7.74 1.13 3.79
N CYS A 85 -6.66 0.72 3.12
CA CYS A 85 -6.66 -0.41 2.20
C CYS A 85 -6.97 -1.74 2.89
N ILE A 86 -6.42 -1.96 4.09
CA ILE A 86 -6.68 -3.15 4.91
C ILE A 86 -8.13 -3.14 5.43
N GLU A 87 -8.62 -1.99 5.91
CA GLU A 87 -10.01 -1.85 6.37
C GLU A 87 -11.00 -2.11 5.23
N ASP A 88 -10.68 -1.68 4.00
CA ASP A 88 -11.49 -1.94 2.82
C ASP A 88 -11.48 -3.44 2.45
N PHE A 89 -10.30 -4.06 2.45
CA PHE A 89 -10.15 -5.50 2.22
C PHE A 89 -10.86 -6.35 3.28
N SER A 90 -10.89 -5.91 4.54
CA SER A 90 -11.54 -6.64 5.63
C SER A 90 -13.07 -6.50 5.64
N LYS A 91 -13.64 -5.56 4.87
CA LYS A 91 -15.10 -5.39 4.73
C LYS A 91 -15.70 -6.23 3.60
N VAL A 92 -14.85 -6.70 2.70
CA VAL A 92 -15.14 -7.66 1.63
C VAL A 92 -15.38 -9.05 2.21
#